data_AF-T1BJ61-F1
#
_entry.id   AF-T1BJ61-F1
#
_cell.length_a   1.000
_cell.length_b   1.000
_cell.length_c   1.000
_cell.angle_alpha   90.00
_cell.angle_beta   90.00
_cell.angle_gamma   90.00
#
_symmetry.space_group_name_H-M   'P 1'
#
loop_
_entity.id
_entity.type
_entity.pdbx_description
1 polymer ?
#
loop_
_entity_poly.entity_id
_entity_poly.type
_entity_poly.pdbx_seq_one_letter_code
_entity_poly.pdbx_strand_id
1 'polypeptide(L)' 'PLAIEMLGTIVMVHGHNGWLFTDKGGGWEYPAFWAISLVVLTLLGDGAFALRPAVRCAQD' A
#
# COMPACT_ATOMS: atom_id res chain seq x y z
N PRO A 1 0.79 -1.93 9.61
CA PRO A 1 -0.11 -1.18 8.70
C PRO A 1 -0.05 -1.80 7.31
N LEU A 2 -1.17 -1.87 6.58
CA LEU A 2 -1.32 -2.64 5.34
C LEU A 2 -0.25 -2.31 4.26
N ALA A 3 0.23 -1.06 4.20
CA ALA A 3 1.31 -0.67 3.29
C ALA A 3 2.64 -1.41 3.56
N ILE A 4 2.97 -1.65 4.84
CA ILE A 4 4.17 -2.41 5.24
C ILE A 4 4.01 -3.89 4.85
N GLU A 5 2.80 -4.45 4.96
CA GLU A 5 2.52 -5.81 4.52
C GLU A 5 2.75 -5.96 3.01
N MET A 6 2.34 -4.97 2.20
CA MET A 6 2.61 -4.95 0.76
C MET A 6 4.11 -4.90 0.44
N LEU A 7 4.92 -4.16 1.20
CA LEU A 7 6.38 -4.19 1.04
C LEU A 7 6.96 -5.55 1.42
N GLY A 8 6.40 -6.19 2.44
CA GLY A 8 6.77 -7.55 2.85
C GLY A 8 6.49 -8.59 1.76
N THR A 9 5.34 -8.53 1.09
CA THR A 9 5.01 -9.47 0.00
C THR A 9 5.92 -9.31 -1.22
N ILE A 10 6.35 -8.08 -1.51
CA ILE A 10 7.35 -7.81 -2.54
C ILE A 10 8.67 -8.51 -2.19
N VAL A 11 9.21 -8.30 -0.99
CA VAL A 11 10.53 -8.86 -0.62
C VAL A 11 10.48 -10.37 -0.41
N MET A 12 9.46 -10.89 0.28
CA MET A 12 9.41 -12.28 0.73
C MET A 12 8.89 -13.26 -0.33
N VAL A 13 7.97 -12.83 -1.19
CA VAL A 13 7.34 -13.72 -2.19
C VAL A 13 7.88 -13.44 -3.58
N HIS A 14 7.99 -12.16 -3.92
CA HIS A 14 8.36 -11.76 -5.27
C HIS A 14 9.82 -11.31 -5.40
N GLY A 15 10.62 -11.28 -4.32
CA GLY A 15 11.93 -10.64 -4.27
C GLY A 15 12.90 -11.04 -5.39
N HIS A 16 12.75 -12.24 -5.95
CA HIS A 16 13.57 -12.79 -7.04
C HIS A 16 12.82 -12.96 -8.37
N ASN A 17 11.56 -12.52 -8.44
CA ASN A 17 10.65 -12.70 -9.58
C ASN A 17 10.46 -11.40 -10.37
N GLY A 18 9.82 -11.49 -11.54
CA GLY A 18 9.65 -10.37 -12.47
C GLY A 18 8.56 -9.35 -12.07
N TRP A 19 8.58 -8.20 -12.76
CA TRP A 19 7.68 -7.09 -12.46
C TRP A 19 6.22 -7.43 -12.74
N LEU A 20 5.91 -8.10 -13.86
CA LEU A 20 4.54 -8.35 -14.32
C LEU A 20 4.03 -9.76 -13.96
N PHE A 21 2.72 -9.93 -13.88
CA PHE A 21 2.10 -11.27 -13.77
C PHE A 21 2.41 -12.22 -14.93
N THR A 22 2.85 -11.70 -16.09
CA THR A 22 3.30 -12.52 -17.21
C THR A 22 4.67 -13.15 -16.98
N ASP A 23 5.46 -12.61 -16.05
CA ASP A 23 6.73 -13.18 -15.67
C ASP A 23 6.50 -14.38 -14.75
N LYS A 24 7.36 -15.42 -14.87
CA LYS A 24 7.25 -16.61 -14.01
C LYS A 24 7.44 -16.21 -12.54
N GLY A 25 6.37 -16.37 -11.74
CA GLY A 25 6.34 -15.96 -10.34
C GLY A 25 6.30 -14.44 -10.13
N GLY A 26 6.20 -13.65 -11.20
CA GLY A 26 6.11 -12.19 -11.13
C GLY A 26 4.78 -11.71 -10.58
N GLY A 27 4.57 -10.39 -10.59
CA GLY A 27 3.39 -9.79 -9.97
C GLY A 27 3.71 -8.64 -9.02
N TRP A 28 4.90 -8.03 -9.10
CA TRP A 28 5.29 -6.91 -8.23
C TRP A 28 4.39 -5.69 -8.43
N GLU A 29 3.85 -5.51 -9.63
CA GLU A 29 3.06 -4.34 -9.99
C GLU A 29 1.87 -4.16 -9.05
N TYR A 30 1.28 -5.27 -8.59
CA TYR A 30 0.11 -5.26 -7.74
C TYR A 30 0.39 -4.78 -6.30
N PRO A 31 1.27 -5.42 -5.50
CA PRO A 31 1.60 -4.94 -4.16
C PRO A 31 2.30 -3.58 -4.20
N ALA A 32 3.10 -3.26 -5.23
CA ALA A 32 3.72 -1.94 -5.36
C ALA A 32 2.66 -0.84 -5.55
N PHE A 33 1.69 -1.07 -6.44
CA PHE A 33 0.55 -0.18 -6.64
C PHE A 33 -0.23 0.02 -5.34
N TRP A 34 -0.52 -1.06 -4.61
CA TRP A 34 -1.25 -0.98 -3.34
C TRP A 34 -0.46 -0.25 -2.25
N ALA A 35 0.85 -0.51 -2.12
CA ALA A 35 1.69 0.18 -1.15
C ALA A 35 1.65 1.70 -1.36
N ILE A 36 1.83 2.15 -2.61
CA ILE A 36 1.77 3.58 -2.98
C ILE A 36 0.37 4.14 -2.73
N SER A 37 -0.66 3.45 -3.19
CA SER A 37 -2.06 3.89 -3.03
C SER A 37 -2.43 4.04 -1.56
N LEU A 38 -2.01 3.13 -0.70
CA LEU A 38 -2.26 3.20 0.75
C LEU A 38 -1.52 4.37 1.40
N VAL A 39 -0.29 4.68 0.96
CA VAL A 39 0.42 5.90 1.40
C VAL A 39 -0.36 7.14 0.97
N VAL A 40 -0.80 7.22 -0.28
CA VAL A 40 -1.60 8.34 -0.80
C VAL A 40 -2.90 8.49 0.01
N LEU A 41 -3.62 7.40 0.25
CA LEU A 41 -4.85 7.41 1.04
C LEU A 41 -4.60 7.87 2.48
N THR A 42 -3.48 7.48 3.07
CA THR A 42 -3.09 7.93 4.42
C THR A 42 -2.85 9.45 4.45
N LEU A 43 -2.28 10.01 3.38
CA LEU A 43 -2.00 11.44 3.27
C LEU A 43 -3.21 12.28 2.85
N LEU A 44 -4.19 11.68 2.18
CA LEU A 44 -5.35 12.38 1.63
C LEU A 44 -6.27 12.97 2.72
N GLY A 45 -6.32 12.35 3.90
CA GLY A 45 -7.20 12.75 4.99
C GLY A 45 -8.68 12.50 4.70
N ASP A 46 -9.57 13.05 5.54
CA ASP A 46 -10.99 12.67 5.53
C ASP A 46 -11.81 13.33 4.40
N GLY A 47 -11.34 14.44 3.84
CA GLY A 47 -12.04 15.23 2.81
C GLY A 47 -13.11 16.17 3.36
N ALA A 48 -13.55 17.13 2.53
CA ALA A 48 -14.44 18.23 2.94
C ALA A 48 -15.89 17.81 3.28
N PHE A 49 -16.33 16.66 2.75
CA PHE A 49 -17.68 16.12 2.96
C PHE A 49 -17.70 14.90 3.88
N ALA A 50 -16.69 14.73 4.72
CA ALA A 50 -16.64 13.62 5.67
C ALA A 50 -17.82 13.68 6.65
N LEU A 51 -18.66 12.64 6.68
CA LEU A 51 -19.78 12.54 7.63
C LEU A 51 -19.30 12.51 9.09
N ARG A 52 -18.09 11.96 9.32
CA ARG A 52 -17.40 11.97 10.61
C ARG A 52 -15.89 12.02 10.38
N PRO A 53 -15.18 13.07 10.84
CA PRO A 53 -13.72 13.14 10.74
C PRO A 53 -13.03 12.03 11.54
N ALA A 54 -11.86 11.60 11.09
CA ALA A 54 -10.98 10.73 11.84
C ALA A 54 -10.39 11.51 13.02
N VAL A 55 -10.47 10.93 14.21
CA VAL A 55 -9.77 11.47 15.38
C VAL A 55 -8.29 11.15 15.20
N ARG A 56 -7.50 12.14 14.79
CA ARG A 56 -6.05 12.10 14.95
C ARG A 56 -5.77 12.30 16.43
N CYS A 57 -5.71 11.22 17.21
CA CYS A 57 -4.97 11.29 18.46
C CYS A 57 -3.56 11.74 18.04
N ALA A 58 -3.07 12.82 18.63
CA ALA A 58 -1.67 13.17 18.44
C ALA A 58 -0.87 11.90 18.76
N GLN A 59 -0.09 11.46 17.78
CA GLN A 59 0.77 10.31 17.92
C GLN A 59 2.10 10.85 18.41
N ASP A 60 2.07 11.42 19.61
CA ASP A 60 3.22 11.71 20.45
C ASP A 60 3.75 10.44 21.12
#